data_AF-A0A9E0AVW3-F1
#
_entry.id   AF-A0A9E0AVW3-F1
#
_cell.length_a   1.000
_cell.length_b   1.000
_cell.length_c   1.000
_cell.angle_alpha   90.00
_cell.angle_beta   90.00
_cell.angle_gamma   90.00
#
_symmetry.space_group_name_H-M   'P 1'
#
loop_
_entity.id
_entity.type
_entity.pdbx_description
1 polymer ?
#
loop_
_entity_poly.entity_id
_entity_poly.type
_entity_poly.pdbx_seq_one_letter_code
_entity_poly.pdbx_strand_id
1 'polypeptide(L)'
;LIDVSDKGLSFSTSNELLYNYNNTYITFSDQANGKQFNFHFKCFIIRSQLYGERYIYGCIIPTPSREYLTYVFLKKIEFRISSAKEQSEQTALKDAADVASQSIESTSSGYHSHISEKNKR
;
A
#
# COMPACT_ATOMS: atom_id res chain seq x y z
N LEU A 1 2.43 -8.69 -11.58
CA LEU A 1 1.11 -8.63 -10.88
C LEU A 1 0.91 -7.19 -10.42
N ILE A 2 -0.30 -6.63 -10.51
CA ILE A 2 -0.60 -5.26 -10.06
C ILE A 2 -1.42 -5.29 -8.77
N ASP A 3 -2.58 -5.97 -8.80
CA ASP A 3 -3.47 -6.09 -7.64
C ASP A 3 -4.19 -7.43 -7.65
N VAL A 4 -4.64 -7.87 -6.47
CA VAL A 4 -5.38 -9.12 -6.26
C VAL A 4 -6.54 -8.97 -5.30
N SER A 5 -7.63 -9.65 -5.62
CA SER A 5 -8.86 -9.70 -4.84
C SER A 5 -9.37 -11.12 -4.74
N ASP A 6 -10.36 -11.35 -3.90
CA ASP A 6 -11.07 -12.64 -3.80
C ASP A 6 -11.81 -13.04 -5.07
N LYS A 7 -12.06 -12.09 -5.99
CA LYS A 7 -12.79 -12.31 -7.24
C LYS A 7 -11.91 -12.34 -8.49
N GLY A 8 -10.64 -11.95 -8.39
CA GLY A 8 -9.87 -11.64 -9.58
C GLY A 8 -8.55 -10.94 -9.32
N LEU A 9 -7.81 -10.67 -10.39
CA LEU A 9 -6.51 -10.01 -10.34
C LEU A 9 -6.35 -9.01 -11.48
N SER A 10 -5.39 -8.11 -11.32
CA SER A 10 -4.88 -7.27 -12.39
C SER A 10 -3.39 -7.48 -12.59
N PHE A 11 -2.93 -7.39 -13.83
CA PHE A 11 -1.52 -7.59 -14.18
C PHE A 11 -1.16 -6.78 -15.41
N SER A 12 0.15 -6.56 -15.61
CA SER A 12 0.68 -5.96 -16.83
C SER A 12 1.64 -6.88 -17.57
N THR A 13 1.63 -6.76 -18.88
CA THR A 13 2.52 -7.46 -19.83
C THR A 13 2.98 -6.47 -20.90
N SER A 14 4.18 -6.68 -21.45
CA SER A 14 4.68 -5.89 -22.57
C SER A 14 3.99 -6.26 -23.90
N ASN A 15 3.54 -7.52 -24.01
CA ASN A 15 2.87 -8.00 -25.21
C ASN A 15 1.36 -7.99 -25.03
N GLU A 16 0.65 -7.65 -26.10
CA GLU A 16 -0.79 -7.84 -26.18
C GLU A 16 -1.11 -9.32 -26.06
N LEU A 17 -2.06 -9.64 -25.18
CA LEU A 17 -2.61 -10.98 -25.11
C LEU A 17 -3.58 -11.18 -26.27
N LEU A 18 -3.38 -12.25 -27.04
CA LEU A 18 -4.40 -12.78 -27.95
C LEU A 18 -5.42 -13.56 -27.11
N TYR A 19 -6.37 -12.87 -26.48
CA TYR A 19 -7.39 -13.51 -25.67
C TYR A 19 -8.72 -13.64 -26.42
N ASN A 20 -9.27 -14.85 -26.40
CA ASN A 20 -10.70 -15.04 -26.57
C ASN A 20 -11.32 -14.74 -25.21
N TYR A 21 -12.15 -13.69 -25.13
CA TYR A 21 -12.78 -13.11 -23.91
C TYR A 21 -13.31 -14.12 -22.88
N ASN A 22 -13.51 -15.38 -23.29
CA ASN A 22 -14.08 -16.43 -22.47
C ASN A 22 -13.05 -17.41 -21.84
N ASN A 23 -11.83 -17.62 -22.35
CA ASN A 23 -10.98 -18.71 -21.83
C ASN A 23 -9.47 -18.39 -21.83
N THR A 24 -9.01 -17.52 -20.93
CA THR A 24 -7.57 -17.27 -20.77
C THR A 24 -7.02 -18.09 -19.60
N TYR A 25 -5.90 -18.79 -19.81
CA TYR A 25 -5.13 -19.40 -18.73
C TYR A 25 -3.98 -18.48 -18.35
N ILE A 26 -3.86 -18.18 -17.06
CA ILE A 26 -2.76 -17.40 -16.51
C ILE A 26 -1.95 -18.28 -15.58
N THR A 27 -0.64 -18.17 -15.73
CA THR A 27 0.33 -18.72 -14.80
C THR A 27 1.10 -17.58 -14.17
N PHE A 28 1.23 -17.58 -12.85
CA PHE A 28 2.16 -16.69 -12.16
C PHE A 28 2.64 -17.30 -10.84
N SER A 29 3.79 -16.83 -10.40
CA SER A 29 4.39 -17.21 -9.12
C SER A 29 4.65 -15.96 -8.31
N ASP A 30 4.38 -16.01 -7.02
CA ASP A 30 4.66 -14.90 -6.09
C ASP A 30 4.85 -15.45 -4.67
N GLN A 31 5.42 -14.63 -3.80
CA GLN A 31 5.59 -14.93 -2.38
C GLN A 31 4.64 -14.08 -1.55
N ALA A 32 4.02 -14.70 -0.54
CA ALA A 32 3.25 -14.00 0.49
C ALA A 32 3.53 -14.64 1.85
N ASN A 33 3.88 -13.80 2.82
CA ASN A 33 4.25 -14.14 4.18
C ASN A 33 5.31 -15.25 4.26
N GLY A 34 6.38 -15.11 3.47
CA GLY A 34 7.46 -16.09 3.39
C GLY A 34 7.13 -17.37 2.61
N LYS A 35 5.86 -17.62 2.25
CA LYS A 35 5.44 -18.81 1.50
C LYS A 35 5.41 -18.55 -0.01
N GLN A 36 6.01 -19.45 -0.79
CA GLN A 36 5.91 -19.47 -2.25
C GLN A 36 4.53 -19.96 -2.70
N PHE A 37 3.92 -19.26 -3.63
CA PHE A 37 2.71 -19.66 -4.33
C PHE A 37 2.97 -19.76 -5.83
N ASN A 38 2.40 -20.78 -6.46
CA ASN A 38 2.46 -21.00 -7.90
C ASN A 38 1.05 -21.26 -8.39
N PHE A 39 0.53 -20.33 -9.18
CA PHE A 39 -0.82 -20.39 -9.68
C PHE A 39 -0.84 -20.72 -11.16
N HIS A 40 -1.75 -21.62 -11.51
CA HIS A 40 -2.18 -21.87 -12.87
C HIS A 40 -3.69 -22.02 -12.86
N PHE A 41 -4.41 -21.05 -13.43
CA PHE A 41 -5.86 -21.11 -13.46
C PHE A 41 -6.44 -20.41 -14.68
N LYS A 42 -7.69 -20.77 -14.97
CA LYS A 42 -8.52 -20.10 -15.95
C LYS A 42 -9.11 -18.82 -15.38
N CYS A 43 -9.06 -17.73 -16.15
CA CYS A 43 -9.71 -16.47 -15.84
C CYS A 43 -10.40 -15.87 -17.08
N PHE A 44 -11.31 -14.94 -16.83
CA PHE A 44 -11.94 -14.13 -17.86
C PHE A 44 -11.31 -12.74 -17.86
N ILE A 45 -10.76 -12.31 -18.98
CA ILE A 45 -10.31 -10.92 -19.15
C ILE A 45 -11.55 -10.05 -19.32
N ILE A 46 -11.77 -9.12 -18.39
CA ILE A 46 -12.94 -8.23 -18.40
C ILE A 46 -12.59 -6.79 -18.77
N ARG A 47 -11.31 -6.42 -18.68
CA ARG A 47 -10.80 -5.11 -19.08
C ARG A 47 -9.38 -5.24 -19.61
N SER A 48 -9.07 -4.43 -20.61
CA SER A 48 -7.71 -4.21 -21.11
C SER A 48 -7.49 -2.72 -21.35
N GLN A 49 -6.27 -2.24 -21.10
CA GLN A 49 -5.87 -0.87 -21.38
C GLN A 49 -4.39 -0.84 -21.72
N LEU A 50 -4.01 -0.10 -22.77
CA LEU A 50 -2.62 0.25 -23.02
C LEU A 50 -2.25 1.46 -22.16
N TYR A 51 -1.21 1.32 -21.34
CA TYR A 51 -0.67 2.39 -20.51
C TYR A 51 0.85 2.49 -20.72
N GLY A 52 1.27 3.52 -21.46
CA GLY A 52 2.65 3.61 -21.96
C GLY A 52 2.94 2.44 -22.90
N GLU A 53 4.00 1.69 -22.62
CA GLU A 53 4.43 0.52 -23.40
C GLU A 53 3.92 -0.81 -22.83
N ARG A 54 2.97 -0.79 -21.89
CA ARG A 54 2.46 -2.00 -21.22
C ARG A 54 0.96 -2.11 -21.35
N TYR A 55 0.49 -3.32 -21.60
CA TYR A 55 -0.92 -3.66 -21.51
C TYR A 55 -1.25 -4.02 -20.06
N ILE A 56 -2.31 -3.42 -19.53
CA ILE A 56 -2.88 -3.71 -18.22
C ILE A 56 -4.18 -4.49 -18.44
N TYR A 57 -4.30 -5.63 -17.78
CA TYR A 57 -5.47 -6.49 -17.84
C TYR A 57 -6.11 -6.63 -16.46
N GLY A 58 -7.43 -6.55 -16.42
CA GLY A 58 -8.25 -6.92 -15.27
C GLY A 58 -9.00 -8.22 -15.55
N CYS A 59 -8.91 -9.17 -14.62
CA CYS A 59 -9.43 -10.52 -14.80
C CYS A 59 -10.33 -10.98 -13.65
N ILE A 60 -11.37 -11.72 -13.97
CA ILE A 60 -12.18 -12.47 -13.00
C ILE A 60 -11.68 -13.92 -12.94
N ILE A 61 -11.51 -14.43 -11.73
CA ILE A 61 -11.28 -15.85 -11.48
C ILE A 61 -12.63 -16.47 -11.11
N PRO A 62 -13.24 -17.29 -11.97
CA PRO A 62 -14.63 -17.73 -11.77
C PRO A 62 -14.80 -18.63 -10.56
N THR A 63 -13.77 -19.42 -10.29
CA THR A 63 -13.72 -20.43 -9.24
C THR A 63 -12.36 -20.31 -8.55
N PRO A 64 -12.18 -19.31 -7.68
CA PRO A 64 -10.92 -19.11 -6.98
C PRO A 64 -10.64 -20.31 -6.08
N SER A 65 -9.43 -20.87 -6.18
CA SER A 65 -9.03 -21.98 -5.32
C SER A 65 -8.85 -21.51 -3.87
N ARG A 66 -8.97 -22.43 -2.91
CA ARG A 66 -8.65 -22.15 -1.50
C ARG A 66 -7.23 -21.60 -1.33
N GLU A 67 -6.30 -22.10 -2.13
CA GLU A 67 -4.91 -21.62 -2.13
C GLU A 67 -4.81 -20.16 -2.60
N TYR A 68 -5.54 -19.78 -3.66
CA TYR A 68 -5.59 -18.41 -4.13
C TYR A 68 -6.22 -17.47 -3.09
N LEU A 69 -7.32 -17.88 -2.46
CA LEU A 69 -7.95 -17.09 -1.39
C LEU A 69 -7.02 -16.92 -0.18
N THR A 70 -6.25 -17.96 0.16
CA THR A 70 -5.23 -17.89 1.22
C THR A 70 -4.15 -16.88 0.85
N TYR A 71 -3.66 -16.91 -0.39
CA TYR A 71 -2.69 -15.95 -0.90
C TYR A 71 -3.21 -14.51 -0.84
N VAL A 72 -4.44 -14.25 -1.31
CA VAL A 72 -5.08 -12.92 -1.25
C VAL A 72 -5.20 -12.44 0.20
N PHE A 73 -5.59 -13.31 1.12
CA PHE A 73 -5.68 -12.99 2.54
C PHE A 73 -4.32 -12.58 3.13
N LEU A 74 -3.26 -13.34 2.82
CA LEU A 74 -1.91 -13.02 3.28
C LEU A 74 -1.42 -11.68 2.71
N LYS A 75 -1.59 -11.44 1.40
CA LYS A 75 -1.25 -10.15 0.79
C LYS A 75 -1.97 -8.96 1.45
N LYS A 76 -3.25 -9.13 1.81
CA LYS A 76 -4.02 -8.10 2.52
C LYS A 76 -3.48 -7.83 3.93
N ILE A 77 -3.02 -8.86 4.64
CA ILE A 77 -2.37 -8.68 5.95
C ILE A 77 -1.05 -7.94 5.79
N GLU A 78 -0.20 -8.38 4.86
CA GLU A 78 1.11 -7.75 4.62
C GLU A 78 0.95 -6.27 4.27
N PHE A 79 0.01 -5.94 3.38
CA PHE A 79 -0.30 -4.56 3.04
C PHE A 79 -0.68 -3.74 4.27
N ARG A 80 -1.61 -4.24 5.11
CA ARG A 80 -2.03 -3.53 6.33
C ARG A 80 -0.89 -3.32 7.32
N ILE A 81 -0.01 -4.32 7.47
CA ILE A 81 1.17 -4.21 8.35
C ILE A 81 2.13 -3.15 7.82
N SER A 82 2.41 -3.16 6.51
CA SER A 82 3.29 -2.16 5.89
C SER A 82 2.71 -0.74 6.02
N SER A 83 1.43 -0.55 5.70
CA SER A 83 0.76 0.76 5.84
C SER A 83 0.76 1.25 7.29
N ALA A 84 0.54 0.37 8.26
CA ALA A 84 0.59 0.76 9.68
C ALA A 84 2.00 1.19 10.11
N LYS A 85 3.04 0.52 9.62
CA LYS A 85 4.44 0.89 9.87
C LYS A 85 4.77 2.25 9.26
N GLU A 86 4.46 2.45 7.99
CA GLU A 86 4.66 3.73 7.30
C GLU A 86 3.95 4.88 8.02
N GLN A 87 2.72 4.65 8.48
CA GLN A 87 1.98 5.64 9.25
C GLN A 87 2.66 5.96 10.59
N SER A 88 3.14 4.93 11.31
CA SER A 88 3.85 5.13 12.58
C SER A 88 5.16 5.91 12.42
N GLU A 89 5.89 5.67 11.32
CA GLU A 89 7.12 6.38 10.99
C GLU A 89 6.85 7.85 10.64
N GLN A 90 5.81 8.12 9.84
CA GLN A 90 5.41 9.49 9.52
C GLN A 90 4.94 10.27 10.76
N THR A 91 4.21 9.63 11.67
CA THR A 91 3.82 10.25 12.95
C THR A 91 5.04 10.59 13.79
N ALA A 92 5.99 9.65 13.96
CA ALA A 92 7.21 9.90 14.73
C ALA A 92 8.07 11.04 14.16
N LEU A 93 8.18 11.12 12.83
CA LEU A 93 8.91 12.21 12.15
C LEU A 93 8.22 13.56 12.34
N LYS A 94 6.88 13.59 12.27
CA LYS A 94 6.10 14.80 12.52
C LYS A 94 6.26 15.29 13.96
N ASP A 95 6.13 14.39 14.93
CA ASP A 95 6.27 14.74 16.35
C ASP A 95 7.68 15.30 16.64
N ALA A 96 8.73 14.71 16.04
CA ALA A 96 10.09 15.22 16.16
C ALA A 96 10.26 16.63 15.54
N ALA A 97 9.63 16.89 14.39
CA ALA A 97 9.66 18.20 13.75
C ALA A 97 8.89 19.26 14.57
N ASP A 98 7.76 18.89 15.17
CA ASP A 98 6.96 19.77 16.01
C ASP A 98 7.75 20.15 17.30
N VAL A 99 8.42 19.20 17.95
CA VAL A 99 9.29 19.46 19.11
C VAL A 99 10.47 20.36 18.75
N ALA A 100 11.11 20.13 17.61
CA ALA A 100 12.21 20.98 17.14
C ALA A 100 11.73 22.43 16.88
N SER A 101 10.55 22.59 16.28
CA SER A 101 9.97 23.91 15.99
C SER A 101 9.64 24.70 17.26
N GLN A 102 9.03 24.05 18.26
CA GLN A 102 8.75 24.67 19.56
C GLN A 102 10.02 25.08 20.30
N SER A 103 11.09 24.29 20.17
CA SER A 103 12.39 24.59 20.79
C SER A 103 13.03 25.84 20.18
N ILE A 104 12.78 26.14 18.90
CA ILE A 104 13.26 27.34 18.22
C ILE A 104 12.44 28.58 18.64
N GLU A 105 11.10 28.48 18.64
CA GLU A 105 10.23 29.61 19.01
C GLU A 105 10.38 30.03 20.48
N SER A 106 10.65 29.09 21.39
CA SER A 106 10.79 29.35 22.83
C SER A 106 12.06 30.10 23.22
N THR A 107 13.06 30.22 22.31
CA THR A 107 14.29 31.00 22.56
C THR A 107 14.13 32.51 22.29
N SER A 108 12.97 32.93 21.76
CA SER A 108 12.64 34.34 21.49
C SER A 108 11.97 35.06 22.67
N SER A 109 11.79 34.41 23.84
CA SER A 109 11.15 35.00 25.03
C SER A 109 12.08 35.04 26.25
N GLY A 110 13.26 35.63 26.09
CA GLY A 110 14.01 36.23 27.20
C GLY A 110 14.14 37.71 26.86
N TYR A 111 13.46 38.66 27.50
CA TYR A 111 13.39 38.88 28.94
C TYR A 111 12.00 39.41 29.34
N HIS A 112 11.28 38.71 30.23
CA HIS A 112 10.19 39.33 31.00
C HIS A 112 10.56 39.24 32.49
N SER A 113 11.14 40.33 33.00
CA SER A 113 11.49 40.49 34.41
C SER A 113 10.22 40.74 35.22
N HIS A 114 9.73 39.72 35.92
CA HIS A 114 8.73 39.91 36.97
C HIS A 114 9.40 40.55 38.21
N ILE A 115 9.53 41.87 38.20
CA ILE A 115 9.84 42.66 39.41
C ILE A 115 8.50 42.92 40.11
N SER A 116 8.29 42.27 41.26
CA SER A 116 7.16 42.57 42.15
C SER A 116 7.45 43.88 42.89
N GLU A 117 6.62 44.90 42.68
CA GLU A 117 6.68 46.13 43.47
C GLU A 117 6.17 45.84 44.90
N LYS A 118 7.08 45.92 45.88
CA LYS A 118 6.73 45.97 47.30
C LYS A 118 6.29 47.39 47.66
N ASN A 119 5.05 47.49 48.14
CA ASN A 119 4.42 48.59 48.88
C ASN A 119 5.38 49.66 49.46
N LYS A 120 5.17 50.92 49.06
CA LYS A 120 5.59 52.09 49.84
C LYS A 120 4.40 52.58 50.68
N ARG A 121 4.58 52.57 52.00
CA ARG A 121 3.85 53.40 52.97
C ARG A 121 4.51 54.78 53.03
#